data_AF-A0A954UHQ8-F1
#
_entry.id   AF-A0A954UHQ8-F1
#
_cell.length_a   1.000
_cell.length_b   1.000
_cell.length_c   1.000
_cell.angle_alpha   90.00
_cell.angle_beta   90.00
_cell.angle_gamma   90.00
#
_symmetry.space_group_name_H-M   'P 1'
#
loop_
_entity.id
_entity.type
_entity.pdbx_description
1 polymer ?
#
loop_
_entity_poly.entity_id
_entity_poly.type
_entity_poly.pdbx_seq_one_letter_code
_entity_poly.pdbx_strand_id
1 'polypeptide(L)'
;MGTFTAQWEDEDNNRVVDLAVRYQLDSAEILSVTPAAITFVDELSREATRRIAIHTEKGRRMLRRQFMRSVGLDWLQSEVNAGVALV
;
A
#
# COMPACT_ATOMS: atom_id res chain seq x y z
N MET A 1 -16.78 -2.43 -9.17
CA MET A 1 -15.53 -1.82 -8.64
C MET A 1 -15.33 -2.28 -7.21
N GLY A 2 -14.12 -2.68 -6.85
CA GLY A 2 -13.75 -3.06 -5.50
C GLY A 2 -12.74 -2.07 -4.89
N THR A 3 -12.67 -2.08 -3.57
CA THR A 3 -11.66 -1.34 -2.78
C THR A 3 -11.10 -2.27 -1.71
N PHE A 4 -9.79 -2.23 -1.51
CA PHE A 4 -9.16 -2.86 -0.36
C PHE A 4 -7.99 -2.01 0.16
N THR A 5 -7.52 -2.33 1.35
CA THR A 5 -6.32 -1.73 1.93
C THR A 5 -5.20 -2.75 1.89
N ALA A 6 -4.09 -2.39 1.26
CA ALA A 6 -2.86 -3.17 1.27
C ALA A 6 -1.85 -2.52 2.22
N GLN A 7 -1.00 -3.33 2.84
CA GLN A 7 0.10 -2.85 3.67
C GLN A 7 1.42 -3.14 2.97
N TRP A 8 2.14 -2.09 2.60
CA TRP A 8 3.47 -2.21 2.02
C TRP A 8 4.52 -1.97 3.10
N GLU A 9 5.37 -2.97 3.35
CA GLU A 9 6.52 -2.86 4.24
C GLU A 9 7.70 -2.20 3.50
N ASP A 10 8.07 -1.01 3.96
CA ASP A 10 9.21 -0.24 3.46
C ASP A 10 10.34 -0.35 4.48
N GLU A 11 11.05 -1.47 4.42
CA GLU A 11 12.10 -1.84 5.36
C GLU A 11 13.23 -0.82 5.39
N ASP A 12 13.61 -0.27 4.23
CA ASP A 12 14.65 0.77 4.10
C ASP A 12 14.36 2.01 4.95
N ASN A 13 13.09 2.24 5.31
CA ASN A 13 12.65 3.40 6.07
C ASN A 13 11.96 3.03 7.39
N ASN A 14 12.07 1.77 7.84
CA ASN A 14 11.47 1.25 9.07
C ASN A 14 10.00 1.66 9.23
N ARG A 15 9.21 1.44 8.18
CA ARG A 15 7.80 1.85 8.15
C ARG A 15 6.91 0.92 7.34
N VAL A 16 5.64 0.91 7.69
CA VAL A 16 4.56 0.28 6.92
C VAL A 16 3.68 1.36 6.34
N VAL A 17 3.38 1.27 5.05
CA VAL A 17 2.53 2.23 4.34
C VAL A 17 1.21 1.57 3.98
N ASP A 18 0.12 2.15 4.47
CA ASP A 18 -1.21 1.70 4.06
C ASP A 18 -1.57 2.32 2.71
N LEU A 19 -1.94 1.46 1.77
CA LEU A 19 -2.32 1.80 0.41
C LEU A 19 -3.81 1.51 0.23
N ALA A 20 -4.61 2.53 -0.02
CA ALA A 20 -5.98 2.37 -0.48
C ALA A 20 -5.95 2.07 -1.99
N VAL A 21 -6.40 0.88 -2.36
CA VAL A 21 -6.34 0.37 -3.72
C VAL A 21 -7.76 0.24 -4.27
N ARG A 22 -7.99 0.85 -5.44
CA ARG A 22 -9.22 0.66 -6.22
C ARG A 22 -8.92 -0.24 -7.39
N TYR A 23 -9.80 -1.20 -7.63
CA TYR A 23 -9.66 -2.15 -8.73
C TYR A 23 -11.00 -2.45 -9.38
N GLN A 24 -10.96 -2.96 -10.61
CA GLN A 24 -12.11 -3.51 -11.31
C GLN A 24 -12.25 -4.99 -10.95
N LEU A 25 -13.45 -5.43 -10.54
CA LEU A 25 -13.68 -6.80 -10.06
C LEU A 25 -13.50 -7.82 -11.19
N ASP A 26 -14.06 -7.53 -12.37
CA ASP A 26 -14.12 -8.50 -13.48
C ASP A 26 -12.76 -8.75 -14.14
N SER A 27 -11.92 -7.72 -14.21
CA SER A 27 -10.58 -7.79 -14.83
C SER A 27 -9.45 -7.88 -13.82
N ALA A 28 -9.76 -7.79 -12.52
CA ALA A 28 -8.79 -7.57 -11.44
C ALA A 28 -7.87 -6.35 -11.65
N GLU A 29 -8.15 -5.47 -12.61
CA GLU A 29 -7.26 -4.38 -12.98
C GLU A 29 -7.19 -3.31 -11.88
N ILE A 30 -5.98 -2.93 -11.48
CA ILE A 30 -5.76 -1.84 -10.53
C ILE A 30 -6.00 -0.49 -11.21
N LEU A 31 -6.96 0.26 -10.69
CA LEU A 31 -7.36 1.57 -11.21
C LEU A 31 -6.63 2.72 -10.52
N SER A 32 -6.39 2.60 -9.21
CA SER A 32 -5.68 3.63 -8.47
C SER A 32 -5.06 3.10 -7.18
N VAL A 33 -3.89 3.64 -6.83
CA VAL A 33 -3.20 3.37 -5.57
C VAL A 33 -2.98 4.69 -4.84
N THR A 34 -3.54 4.82 -3.64
CA THR A 34 -3.46 6.03 -2.83
C THR A 34 -2.85 5.74 -1.46
N PRO A 35 -1.63 6.23 -1.16
CA PRO A 35 -1.08 6.17 0.19
C PRO A 35 -1.97 6.92 1.18
N ALA A 36 -2.40 6.23 2.24
CA ALA A 36 -3.36 6.73 3.22
C ALA A 36 -2.72 7.06 4.57
N ALA A 37 -1.83 6.19 5.05
CA ALA A 37 -1.10 6.40 6.30
C ALA A 37 0.30 5.76 6.25
N ILE A 38 1.18 6.23 7.13
CA ILE A 38 2.46 5.60 7.45
C ILE A 38 2.40 5.19 8.91
N THR A 39 2.83 3.98 9.22
CA THR A 39 3.14 3.51 10.56
C THR A 39 4.65 3.30 10.64
N PHE A 40 5.35 4.07 11.46
CA PHE A 40 6.75 3.79 11.79
C PHE A 40 6.79 2.62 12.76
N VAL A 41 7.75 1.73 12.55
CA VAL A 41 7.95 0.53 13.37
C VAL A 41 9.35 0.57 13.98
N ASP A 42 9.48 0.04 15.18
CA ASP A 42 10.80 -0.23 15.76
C ASP A 42 11.49 -1.35 14.96
N GLU A 43 12.78 -1.20 14.71
CA GLU A 43 13.52 -2.13 13.85
C GLU A 43 13.67 -3.51 14.51
N LEU A 44 13.78 -3.56 15.84
CA LEU A 44 14.04 -4.79 16.59
C LEU A 44 12.74 -5.49 16.98
N SER A 45 11.80 -4.75 17.58
CA SER A 45 10.55 -5.35 18.06
C SER A 45 9.46 -5.43 16.98
N ARG A 46 9.63 -4.71 15.86
CA ARG A 46 8.60 -4.49 14.82
C ARG A 46 7.32 -3.85 15.36
N GLU A 47 7.34 -3.32 16.59
CA GLU A 47 6.17 -2.69 17.18
C GLU A 47 5.94 -1.30 16.58
N ALA A 48 4.67 -0.94 16.41
CA ALA A 48 4.28 0.37 15.92
C ALA A 48 4.64 1.47 16.93
N THR A 49 5.54 2.37 16.54
CA THR A 49 5.97 3.49 17.38
C THR A 49 5.12 4.74 17.15
N ARG A 50 4.71 4.98 15.90
CA ARG A 50 3.91 6.15 15.53
C ARG A 50 3.16 5.94 14.22
N ARG A 51 1.93 6.42 14.16
CA ARG A 51 1.12 6.44 12.94
C ARG A 51 0.79 7.86 12.49
N ILE A 52 0.92 8.13 11.19
CA ILE A 52 0.69 9.45 10.58
C ILE A 52 -0.18 9.28 9.32
N ALA A 53 -1.31 9.99 9.27
CA ALA A 53 -2.16 10.04 8.09
C ALA A 53 -1.59 10.98 7.01
N ILE A 54 -1.79 10.63 5.74
CA ILE A 54 -1.24 11.35 4.59
C ILE A 54 -2.35 12.17 3.91
N HIS A 55 -2.38 13.46 4.25
CA HIS A 55 -3.37 14.39 3.71
C HIS A 55 -2.89 15.19 2.50
N THR A 56 -1.56 15.30 2.30
CA THR A 56 -1.01 16.15 1.24
C THR A 56 -0.77 15.38 -0.05
N GLU A 57 -1.07 16.01 -1.18
CA GLU A 57 -0.80 15.43 -2.50
C GLU A 57 0.70 15.19 -2.73
N LYS A 58 1.55 16.09 -2.21
CA LYS A 58 3.01 15.92 -2.27
C LYS A 58 3.45 14.62 -1.57
N GLY A 59 2.93 14.35 -0.37
CA GLY A 59 3.23 13.13 0.39
C GLY A 59 2.74 11.88 -0.33
N ARG A 60 1.49 11.89 -0.82
CA ARG A 60 0.92 10.77 -1.60
C ARG A 60 1.75 10.45 -2.84
N ARG A 61 2.12 11.48 -3.60
CA ARG A 61 2.93 11.32 -4.81
C ARG A 61 4.32 10.80 -4.51
N MET A 62 4.95 11.27 -3.43
CA MET A 62 6.27 10.80 -3.02
C MET A 62 6.25 9.30 -2.69
N LEU A 63 5.33 8.89 -1.81
CA LEU A 63 5.22 7.49 -1.38
C LEU A 63 4.81 6.57 -2.52
N ARG A 64 3.87 7.02 -3.38
CA ARG A 64 3.51 6.25 -4.57
C ARG A 64 4.72 6.02 -5.47
N ARG A 65 5.59 7.01 -5.66
CA ARG A 65 6.82 6.81 -6.46
C ARG A 65 7.79 5.83 -5.79
N GLN A 66 7.90 5.85 -4.47
CA GLN A 66 8.76 4.91 -3.74
C GLN A 66 8.21 3.48 -3.86
N PHE A 67 6.92 3.30 -3.61
CA PHE A 67 6.20 2.04 -3.82
C PHE A 67 6.39 1.48 -5.24
N MET A 68 6.21 2.34 -6.26
CA MET A 68 6.37 1.94 -7.65
C MET A 68 7.80 1.54 -8.03
N ARG A 69 8.80 2.02 -7.27
CA ARG A 69 10.22 1.68 -7.48
C ARG A 69 10.65 0.45 -6.69
N SER A 70 9.94 0.09 -5.62
CA SER A 70 10.22 -1.09 -4.81
C SER A 70 9.52 -2.31 -5.41
N VAL A 71 8.25 -2.52 -5.07
CA VAL A 71 7.48 -3.73 -5.43
C VAL A 71 6.54 -3.51 -6.62
N GLY A 72 6.09 -2.27 -6.83
CA GLY A 72 5.28 -1.92 -8.00
C GLY A 72 3.85 -2.49 -8.01
N LEU A 73 3.16 -2.31 -9.14
CA LEU A 73 1.77 -2.74 -9.31
C LEU A 73 1.60 -4.26 -9.38
N ASP A 74 2.61 -4.98 -9.84
CA ASP A 74 2.55 -6.44 -9.99
C ASP A 74 2.35 -7.14 -8.62
N TRP A 75 2.93 -6.57 -7.57
CA TRP A 75 2.69 -7.02 -6.19
C TRP A 75 1.21 -6.85 -5.80
N LEU A 76 0.64 -5.67 -6.01
CA LEU A 76 -0.79 -5.44 -5.75
C LEU A 76 -1.69 -6.31 -6.63
N GLN A 77 -1.28 -6.59 -7.87
CA GLN A 77 -2.07 -7.42 -8.77
C GLN A 77 -2.14 -8.85 -8.27
N SER A 78 -1.04 -9.34 -7.69
CA SER A 78 -0.98 -10.65 -7.02
C SER A 78 -1.90 -10.70 -5.79
N GLU A 79 -1.92 -9.63 -4.98
CA GLU A 79 -2.82 -9.51 -3.83
C GLU A 79 -4.30 -9.50 -4.24
N VAL A 80 -4.67 -8.76 -5.30
CA VAL A 80 -6.04 -8.76 -5.83
C VAL A 80 -6.43 -10.15 -6.33
N ASN A 81 -5.56 -10.81 -7.10
CA ASN A 81 -5.82 -12.14 -7.63
C ASN A 81 -6.00 -13.17 -6.51
N ALA A 82 -5.18 -13.10 -5.45
CA ALA A 82 -5.31 -13.96 -4.28
C ALA A 82 -6.61 -13.70 -3.51
N GLY A 83 -7.00 -12.43 -3.33
CA GLY A 83 -8.23 -12.07 -2.63
C GLY A 83 -9.50 -12.41 -3.42
N VAL A 84 -9.48 -12.28 -4.74
CA VAL A 84 -10.62 -12.64 -5.62
C VAL A 84 -10.77 -14.16 -5.74
N ALA A 85 -9.68 -14.94 -5.70
CA ALA A 85 -9.73 -16.40 -5.76
C ALA A 85 -10.38 -17.06 -4.51
N LEU A 86 -10.61 -16.31 -3.44
CA LEU A 86 -11.19 -16.77 -2.18
C LEU A 86 -12.69 -16.43 -2.04
N VAL A 87 -13.32 -15.84 -3.06
CA VAL A 87 -14.74 -15.44 -3.09
C VAL A 87 -15.56 -16.31 -4.04
#